data_AF-H1V815-F1
#
_entry.id   AF-H1V815-F1
#
_cell.length_a   1.000
_cell.length_b   1.000
_cell.length_c   1.000
_cell.angle_alpha   90.00
_cell.angle_beta   90.00
_cell.angle_gamma   90.00
#
_symmetry.space_group_name_H-M   'P 1'
#
loop_
_entity.id
_entity.type
_entity.pdbx_description
1 polymer ?
#
loop_
_entity_poly.entity_id
_entity_poly.type
_entity_poly.pdbx_seq_one_letter_code
_entity_poly.pdbx_strand_id
1 'polypeptide(L)'
;MRAEGSEFYCYDSILVNGKGRVHCRQPGFEKLNGQDLDETGCIQPPGLPDESCTPSNADYEVIETEGRSYIMMNLINIGFEHSVVVSIDNHKMIVVANNGGFVNPEETDVVYVPSAGRVTVLVRLNAEPGDYAMRISSTNGTLKQASRRPVYGQPMEVPQPSSPDSICVLPDGSARDGCKTVNGQFIAPHPASPPPKAEKSGNEAAADYTFHLAAGSQESLTEPHVPEYFLNGKPWQLFRSSLTPLLFQVANKSSSGDSLGKPVIEGIPMGSVVDLIIENELNDTIPLYKHAEAAWLLGAQPHQGFPFQSVEDAVAAQGEVSRSLNLHDPSLVTVHDLPPLGWSVLRFKVTAKAATMIHAVKLRYFAVSGQIP
;
A
#
# COMPACT_ATOMS: atom_id res chain seq x y z
N MET A 1 -15.85 -0.09 -5.88
CA MET A 1 -14.47 -0.60 -5.79
C MET A 1 -13.88 -0.73 -7.19
N ARG A 2 -13.48 0.37 -7.84
CA ARG A 2 -12.97 0.30 -9.22
C ARG A 2 -11.45 0.15 -9.34
N ALA A 3 -10.67 0.48 -8.31
CA ALA A 3 -9.22 0.63 -8.50
C ALA A 3 -8.54 -0.68 -8.91
N GLU A 4 -9.01 -1.84 -8.44
CA GLU A 4 -8.38 -3.13 -8.74
C GLU A 4 -9.34 -4.32 -8.74
N GLY A 5 -10.65 -4.11 -8.99
CA GLY A 5 -11.72 -5.13 -8.91
C GLY A 5 -11.54 -6.35 -9.84
N SER A 6 -10.46 -7.08 -9.65
CA SER A 6 -10.04 -8.26 -10.37
C SER A 6 -10.59 -9.49 -9.66
N GLU A 7 -10.83 -10.49 -10.49
CA GLU A 7 -11.57 -11.73 -10.26
C GLU A 7 -11.26 -12.34 -8.88
N PHE A 8 -12.31 -12.65 -8.12
CA PHE A 8 -12.35 -13.27 -6.78
C PHE A 8 -12.16 -12.40 -5.53
N TYR A 9 -11.83 -11.09 -5.63
CA TYR A 9 -11.42 -10.30 -4.44
C TYR A 9 -12.14 -8.96 -4.27
N CYS A 10 -13.39 -8.92 -4.69
CA CYS A 10 -14.26 -7.78 -4.45
C CYS A 10 -14.97 -7.93 -3.11
N TYR A 11 -15.18 -6.83 -2.37
CA TYR A 11 -15.70 -6.87 -1.00
C TYR A 11 -17.04 -6.16 -0.88
N ASP A 12 -18.03 -6.77 -0.21
CA ASP A 12 -19.36 -6.17 -0.06
C ASP A 12 -19.37 -4.81 0.66
N SER A 13 -18.36 -4.55 1.50
CA SER A 13 -18.25 -3.32 2.28
C SER A 13 -16.83 -3.00 2.70
N ILE A 14 -16.57 -1.71 2.91
CA ILE A 14 -15.39 -1.20 3.62
C ILE A 14 -15.85 -0.79 5.00
N LEU A 15 -15.07 -1.18 6.01
CA LEU A 15 -15.34 -0.85 7.41
C LEU A 15 -14.37 0.20 7.91
N VAL A 16 -14.90 1.23 8.58
CA VAL A 16 -14.14 2.24 9.31
C VAL A 16 -14.39 2.01 10.80
N ASN A 17 -13.33 1.74 11.57
CA ASN A 17 -13.43 1.41 13.01
C ASN A 17 -14.48 0.33 13.33
N GLY A 18 -14.61 -0.68 12.46
CA GLY A 18 -15.57 -1.78 12.59
C GLY A 18 -17.01 -1.44 12.18
N LYS A 19 -17.27 -0.24 11.65
CA LYS A 19 -18.58 0.20 11.16
C LYS A 19 -18.58 0.39 9.66
N GLY A 20 -19.67 -0.02 9.02
CA GLY A 20 -19.87 0.07 7.59
C GLY A 20 -21.09 -0.74 7.21
N ARG A 21 -21.54 -0.59 5.96
CA ARG A 21 -22.72 -1.27 5.43
C ARG A 21 -22.46 -1.76 4.01
N VAL A 22 -23.28 -2.71 3.57
CA VAL A 22 -23.22 -3.27 2.22
C VAL A 22 -23.73 -2.23 1.24
N HIS A 23 -22.91 -1.97 0.21
CA HIS A 23 -23.23 -1.07 -0.88
C HIS A 23 -23.36 -1.85 -2.17
N CYS A 24 -24.58 -1.94 -2.71
CA CYS A 24 -24.77 -2.46 -4.05
C CYS A 24 -24.26 -1.48 -5.10
N ARG A 25 -23.99 -2.00 -6.29
CA ARG A 25 -23.55 -1.24 -7.46
C ARG A 25 -24.44 -0.02 -7.66
N GLN A 26 -23.81 1.14 -7.79
CA GLN A 26 -24.54 2.39 -8.07
C GLN A 26 -25.07 2.40 -9.52
N PRO A 27 -26.25 2.99 -9.76
CA PRO A 27 -26.75 3.20 -11.13
C PRO A 27 -25.76 4.00 -11.98
N GLY A 28 -25.56 3.60 -13.24
CA GLY A 28 -24.63 4.25 -14.17
C GLY A 28 -23.19 3.73 -14.07
N PHE A 29 -22.95 2.72 -13.23
CA PHE A 29 -21.66 2.03 -13.09
C PHE A 29 -21.75 0.57 -13.54
N GLU A 30 -22.51 0.26 -14.59
CA GLU A 30 -22.66 -1.11 -15.13
C GLU A 30 -21.36 -1.70 -15.65
N LYS A 31 -20.38 -0.84 -15.98
CA LYS A 31 -19.09 -1.27 -16.52
C LYS A 31 -17.91 -0.63 -15.81
N LEU A 32 -16.81 -1.38 -15.79
CA LEU A 32 -15.48 -0.94 -15.36
C LEU A 32 -14.46 -1.43 -16.37
N ASN A 33 -13.64 -0.53 -16.93
CA ASN A 33 -12.59 -0.89 -17.89
C ASN A 33 -13.10 -1.74 -19.09
N GLY A 34 -14.35 -1.52 -19.49
CA GLY A 34 -15.01 -2.27 -20.57
C GLY A 34 -15.63 -3.61 -20.17
N GLN A 35 -15.44 -4.06 -18.93
CA GLN A 35 -16.02 -5.29 -18.38
C GLN A 35 -17.32 -4.98 -17.61
N ASP A 36 -18.25 -5.94 -17.63
CA ASP A 36 -19.53 -5.84 -16.91
C ASP A 36 -19.34 -6.05 -15.40
N LEU A 37 -20.07 -5.27 -14.61
CA LEU A 37 -20.17 -5.40 -13.16
C LEU A 37 -21.51 -6.05 -12.77
N ASP A 38 -21.47 -6.95 -11.78
CA ASP A 38 -22.66 -7.53 -11.15
C ASP A 38 -23.41 -6.55 -10.24
N GLU A 39 -24.37 -7.04 -9.46
CA GLU A 39 -25.12 -6.20 -8.51
C GLU A 39 -24.27 -5.75 -7.31
N THR A 40 -23.18 -6.45 -6.98
CA THR A 40 -22.25 -6.08 -5.91
C THR A 40 -21.25 -5.00 -6.36
N GLY A 41 -21.10 -4.80 -7.68
CA GLY A 41 -20.22 -3.79 -8.28
C GLY A 41 -18.84 -4.35 -8.63
N CYS A 42 -18.76 -5.66 -8.85
CA CYS A 42 -17.56 -6.44 -9.04
C CYS A 42 -17.49 -6.99 -10.46
N ILE A 43 -16.27 -7.02 -11.05
CA ILE A 43 -16.07 -7.61 -12.37
C ILE A 43 -16.32 -9.11 -12.26
N GLN A 44 -17.20 -9.61 -13.12
CA GLN A 44 -17.57 -11.02 -13.13
C GLN A 44 -16.47 -11.91 -13.71
N PRO A 45 -15.94 -12.88 -12.93
CA PRO A 45 -14.98 -13.84 -13.44
C PRO A 45 -15.62 -14.75 -14.50
N PRO A 46 -14.92 -15.05 -15.60
CA PRO A 46 -15.41 -15.98 -16.62
C PRO A 46 -15.79 -17.34 -16.01
N GLY A 47 -17.03 -17.77 -16.23
CA GLY A 47 -17.53 -19.08 -15.80
C GLY A 47 -18.13 -19.14 -14.39
N LEU A 48 -18.21 -18.03 -13.67
CA LEU A 48 -18.98 -17.91 -12.43
C LEU A 48 -20.33 -17.20 -12.67
N PRO A 49 -21.36 -17.50 -11.87
CA PRO A 49 -22.64 -16.82 -11.96
C PRO A 49 -22.59 -15.42 -11.33
N ASP A 50 -23.41 -14.51 -11.85
CA ASP A 50 -23.61 -13.17 -11.27
C ASP A 50 -24.00 -13.25 -9.79
N GLU A 51 -23.40 -12.39 -8.97
CA GLU A 51 -23.79 -12.25 -7.56
C GLU A 51 -24.88 -11.19 -7.38
N SER A 52 -25.93 -11.55 -6.64
CA SER A 52 -27.00 -10.64 -6.25
C SER A 52 -26.61 -9.82 -5.03
N CYS A 53 -27.05 -8.56 -4.94
CA CYS A 53 -26.74 -7.70 -3.81
C CYS A 53 -27.98 -7.22 -3.06
N THR A 54 -27.92 -7.28 -1.72
CA THR A 54 -28.92 -6.66 -0.84
C THR A 54 -28.25 -5.61 0.06
N PRO A 55 -28.62 -4.32 -0.05
CA PRO A 55 -27.99 -3.28 0.75
C PRO A 55 -28.37 -3.45 2.23
N SER A 56 -27.44 -3.10 3.12
CA SER A 56 -27.68 -3.12 4.56
C SER A 56 -27.76 -1.71 5.14
N ASN A 57 -28.32 -1.57 6.35
CA ASN A 57 -28.58 -0.28 7.00
C ASN A 57 -27.69 -0.03 8.22
N ALA A 58 -26.55 -0.71 8.32
CA ALA A 58 -25.61 -0.54 9.43
C ALA A 58 -25.00 0.87 9.46
N ASP A 59 -24.71 1.38 10.65
CA ASP A 59 -24.20 2.74 10.82
C ASP A 59 -22.77 2.92 10.25
N TYR A 60 -22.44 4.16 9.91
CA TYR A 60 -21.06 4.54 9.60
C TYR A 60 -20.34 5.04 10.84
N GLU A 61 -19.01 5.08 10.75
CA GLU A 61 -18.22 5.78 11.73
C GLU A 61 -18.44 7.29 11.69
N VAL A 62 -18.55 7.85 12.89
CA VAL A 62 -18.73 9.27 13.15
C VAL A 62 -17.54 9.77 13.96
N ILE A 63 -16.76 10.67 13.37
CA ILE A 63 -15.66 11.34 14.05
C ILE A 63 -16.16 12.69 14.56
N GLU A 64 -16.32 12.84 15.87
CA GLU A 64 -16.72 14.10 16.50
C GLU A 64 -15.51 15.01 16.69
N THR A 65 -15.62 16.26 16.21
CA THR A 65 -14.52 17.23 16.29
C THR A 65 -14.52 18.06 17.58
N GLU A 66 -15.60 18.03 18.35
CA GLU A 66 -15.75 18.75 19.61
C GLU A 66 -15.47 20.27 19.51
N GLY A 67 -15.72 20.88 18.35
CA GLY A 67 -15.45 22.31 18.11
C GLY A 67 -13.97 22.69 18.09
N ARG A 68 -13.06 21.72 17.94
CA ARG A 68 -11.63 21.96 17.79
C ARG A 68 -11.33 22.64 16.46
N SER A 69 -10.25 23.42 16.39
CA SER A 69 -9.79 24.04 15.13
C SER A 69 -8.98 23.09 14.23
N TYR A 70 -8.46 22.02 14.82
CA TYR A 70 -7.71 20.98 14.13
C TYR A 70 -7.99 19.62 14.76
N ILE A 71 -7.96 18.58 13.93
CA ILE A 71 -7.83 17.20 14.36
C ILE A 71 -6.69 16.53 13.60
N MET A 72 -6.04 15.58 14.25
CA MET A 72 -5.06 14.70 13.63
C MET A 72 -5.65 13.30 13.58
N MET A 73 -5.57 12.65 12.42
CA MET A 73 -6.12 11.31 12.20
C MET A 73 -5.03 10.39 11.68
N ASN A 74 -4.99 9.17 12.22
CA ASN A 74 -4.20 8.08 11.67
C ASN A 74 -5.11 7.24 10.78
N LEU A 75 -4.92 7.36 9.47
CA LEU A 75 -5.60 6.53 8.48
C LEU A 75 -4.78 5.26 8.31
N ILE A 76 -5.28 4.14 8.83
CA ILE A 76 -4.61 2.84 8.75
C ILE A 76 -5.48 1.93 7.90
N ASN A 77 -4.94 1.49 6.76
CA ASN A 77 -5.60 0.52 5.92
C ASN A 77 -5.17 -0.88 6.36
N ILE A 78 -6.04 -1.57 7.09
CA ILE A 78 -5.87 -2.97 7.49
C ILE A 78 -6.57 -3.93 6.52
N GLY A 79 -7.03 -3.44 5.37
CA GLY A 79 -7.49 -4.28 4.27
C GLY A 79 -6.32 -5.04 3.67
N PHE A 80 -6.52 -6.32 3.37
CA PHE A 80 -5.48 -7.20 2.84
C PHE A 80 -5.52 -7.31 1.31
N GLU A 81 -6.11 -6.36 0.60
CA GLU A 81 -6.20 -6.48 -0.86
C GLU A 81 -6.05 -5.11 -1.52
N HIS A 82 -6.99 -4.21 -1.27
CA HIS A 82 -7.06 -2.93 -1.96
C HIS A 82 -6.39 -1.81 -1.17
N SER A 83 -5.62 -0.97 -1.86
CA SER A 83 -5.35 0.38 -1.38
C SER A 83 -6.61 1.23 -1.42
N VAL A 84 -6.64 2.31 -0.62
CA VAL A 84 -7.80 3.22 -0.58
C VAL A 84 -7.35 4.66 -0.76
N VAL A 85 -8.23 5.48 -1.33
CA VAL A 85 -8.10 6.93 -1.34
C VAL A 85 -9.14 7.52 -0.41
N VAL A 86 -8.75 8.54 0.35
CA VAL A 86 -9.59 9.21 1.34
C VAL A 86 -9.73 10.68 0.99
N SER A 87 -10.93 11.24 1.13
CA SER A 87 -11.18 12.69 1.13
C SER A 87 -12.22 13.06 2.19
N ILE A 88 -12.33 14.34 2.51
CA ILE A 88 -13.35 14.86 3.42
C ILE A 88 -14.00 16.04 2.72
N ASP A 89 -15.31 15.96 2.51
CA ASP A 89 -16.05 17.03 1.83
C ASP A 89 -15.79 18.38 2.53
N ASN A 90 -15.50 19.40 1.73
CA ASN A 90 -15.20 20.77 2.17
C ASN A 90 -13.94 20.93 3.05
N HIS A 91 -13.10 19.91 3.17
CA HIS A 91 -11.90 19.95 4.01
C HIS A 91 -10.65 19.51 3.26
N LYS A 92 -9.61 20.32 3.37
CA LYS A 92 -8.26 19.90 3.00
C LYS A 92 -7.62 19.11 4.13
N MET A 93 -6.72 18.22 3.75
CA MET A 93 -5.88 17.44 4.66
C MET A 93 -4.42 17.82 4.45
N ILE A 94 -3.61 17.68 5.49
CA ILE A 94 -2.15 17.86 5.42
C ILE A 94 -1.52 16.55 5.84
N VAL A 95 -0.84 15.86 4.93
CA VAL A 95 -0.07 14.66 5.25
C VAL A 95 1.13 15.07 6.09
N VAL A 96 1.27 14.50 7.29
CA VAL A 96 2.35 14.84 8.23
C VAL A 96 3.21 13.65 8.61
N ALA A 97 2.72 12.42 8.41
CA ALA A 97 3.51 11.21 8.59
C ALA A 97 3.02 10.09 7.68
N ASN A 98 3.90 9.14 7.40
CA ASN A 98 3.61 7.91 6.70
C ASN A 98 4.04 6.69 7.56
N ASN A 99 4.20 5.54 6.92
CA ASN A 99 4.66 4.32 7.57
C ASN A 99 6.06 4.42 8.20
N GLY A 100 6.98 5.17 7.58
CA GLY A 100 8.36 5.32 8.04
C GLY A 100 8.59 6.44 9.05
N GLY A 101 7.60 7.31 9.29
CA GLY A 101 7.69 8.36 10.30
C GLY A 101 7.11 9.69 9.82
N PHE A 102 7.50 10.78 10.47
CA PHE A 102 7.12 12.13 10.06
C PHE A 102 7.73 12.49 8.71
N VAL A 103 6.97 13.24 7.91
CA VAL A 103 7.37 13.72 6.59
C VAL A 103 7.22 15.24 6.53
N ASN A 104 7.81 15.86 5.51
CA ASN A 104 7.56 17.27 5.23
C ASN A 104 6.06 17.47 4.98
N PRO A 105 5.37 18.37 5.72
CA PRO A 105 3.94 18.50 5.61
C PRO A 105 3.48 18.86 4.19
N GLU A 106 2.52 18.10 3.66
CA GLU A 106 1.98 18.34 2.32
C GLU A 106 0.45 18.42 2.32
N GLU A 107 -0.08 19.58 1.92
CA GLU A 107 -1.53 19.80 1.78
C GLU A 107 -2.10 19.05 0.56
N THR A 108 -3.29 18.49 0.71
CA THR A 108 -3.98 17.68 -0.30
C THR A 108 -5.50 17.67 -0.10
N ASP A 109 -6.23 17.34 -1.17
CA ASP A 109 -7.68 17.12 -1.13
C ASP A 109 -7.99 15.61 -1.01
N VAL A 110 -7.11 14.77 -1.56
CA VAL A 110 -7.21 13.31 -1.55
C VAL A 110 -5.90 12.69 -1.03
N VAL A 111 -6.00 11.73 -0.12
CA VAL A 111 -4.87 10.99 0.42
C VAL A 111 -4.94 9.55 -0.05
N TYR A 112 -3.87 9.07 -0.68
CA TYR A 112 -3.67 7.65 -0.95
C TYR A 112 -3.16 6.92 0.29
N VAL A 113 -3.82 5.83 0.68
CA VAL A 113 -3.45 4.97 1.81
C VAL A 113 -3.16 3.56 1.28
N PRO A 114 -1.88 3.14 1.23
CA PRO A 114 -1.51 1.82 0.74
C PRO A 114 -2.09 0.70 1.62
N SER A 115 -2.26 -0.49 1.06
CA SER A 115 -2.66 -1.70 1.79
C SER A 115 -1.65 -2.04 2.90
N ALA A 116 -2.12 -2.40 4.11
CA ALA A 116 -1.33 -2.44 5.37
C ALA A 116 -0.56 -1.16 5.72
N GLY A 117 -0.87 -0.04 5.05
CA GLY A 117 -0.22 1.24 5.27
C GLY A 117 -0.93 2.13 6.27
N ARG A 118 -0.17 3.09 6.80
CA ARG A 118 -0.60 4.19 7.64
C ARG A 118 -0.19 5.51 6.99
N VAL A 119 -1.12 6.45 6.96
CA VAL A 119 -0.86 7.87 6.70
C VAL A 119 -1.48 8.68 7.83
N THR A 120 -0.71 9.60 8.41
CA THR A 120 -1.22 10.54 9.42
C THR A 120 -1.51 11.87 8.74
N VAL A 121 -2.73 12.37 8.94
CA VAL A 121 -3.20 13.63 8.37
C VAL A 121 -3.60 14.60 9.47
N LEU A 122 -3.31 15.88 9.27
CA LEU A 122 -3.89 16.99 10.00
C LEU A 122 -5.02 17.58 9.18
N VAL A 123 -6.18 17.82 9.79
CA VAL A 123 -7.33 18.46 9.14
C VAL A 123 -7.60 19.76 9.85
N ARG A 124 -7.62 20.86 9.09
CA ARG A 124 -8.05 22.16 9.57
C ARG A 124 -9.57 22.22 9.55
N LEU A 125 -10.19 22.50 10.68
CA LEU A 125 -11.64 22.53 10.86
C LEU A 125 -12.13 23.97 10.78
N ASN A 126 -12.16 24.51 9.56
CA ASN A 126 -12.50 25.91 9.27
C ASN A 126 -13.69 26.06 8.32
N ALA A 127 -14.41 24.98 8.02
CA ALA A 127 -15.67 25.03 7.32
C ALA A 127 -16.81 25.44 8.29
N GLU A 128 -17.99 25.72 7.75
CA GLU A 128 -19.16 26.02 8.57
C GLU A 128 -19.51 24.85 9.50
N PRO A 129 -20.02 25.08 10.73
CA PRO A 129 -20.40 23.99 11.61
C PRO A 129 -21.45 23.06 10.96
N GLY A 130 -21.15 21.77 10.84
CA GLY A 130 -22.03 20.81 10.18
C GLY A 130 -21.47 19.40 10.13
N ASP A 131 -22.20 18.50 9.46
CA ASP A 131 -21.75 17.12 9.21
C ASP A 131 -21.18 17.05 7.79
N TYR A 132 -20.01 16.44 7.64
CA TYR A 132 -19.27 16.32 6.38
C TYR A 132 -18.98 14.85 6.08
N ALA A 133 -19.19 14.41 4.84
CA ALA A 133 -18.84 13.04 4.47
C ALA A 133 -17.31 12.90 4.39
N MET A 134 -16.78 11.84 4.99
CA MET A 134 -15.45 11.34 4.69
C MET A 134 -15.61 10.24 3.63
N ARG A 135 -14.95 10.32 2.48
CA ARG A 135 -15.15 9.39 1.37
C ARG A 135 -13.92 8.49 1.24
N ILE A 136 -14.12 7.18 1.15
CA ILE A 136 -13.05 6.16 1.12
C ILE A 136 -13.34 5.20 -0.03
N SER A 137 -12.57 5.27 -1.13
CA SER A 137 -12.63 4.39 -2.32
C SER A 137 -13.93 3.57 -2.44
N SER A 138 -15.03 4.18 -2.93
CA SER A 138 -16.38 3.60 -3.10
C SER A 138 -17.29 3.40 -1.87
N THR A 139 -16.88 3.85 -0.69
CA THR A 139 -17.71 3.92 0.54
C THR A 139 -17.55 5.28 1.23
N ASN A 140 -18.36 5.57 2.27
CA ASN A 140 -18.31 6.83 3.02
C ASN A 140 -18.28 6.58 4.54
N GLY A 141 -17.49 7.34 5.29
CA GLY A 141 -17.63 7.64 6.72
C GLY A 141 -18.15 9.07 6.96
N THR A 142 -18.26 9.54 8.20
CA THR A 142 -18.77 10.90 8.51
C THR A 142 -17.88 11.64 9.53
N LEU A 143 -17.52 12.89 9.23
CA LEU A 143 -16.89 13.84 10.14
C LEU A 143 -17.94 14.84 10.65
N LYS A 144 -18.10 15.00 11.97
CA LYS A 144 -19.10 15.91 12.56
C LYS A 144 -18.49 17.10 13.27
N GLN A 145 -18.82 18.30 12.78
CA GLN A 145 -18.48 19.61 13.36
C GLN A 145 -19.62 20.28 14.11
N ALA A 146 -20.75 19.57 14.29
CA ALA A 146 -21.85 20.03 15.13
C ALA A 146 -22.55 18.85 15.82
N SER A 147 -23.19 19.13 16.97
CA SER A 147 -23.94 18.13 17.74
C SER A 147 -25.34 17.89 17.14
N ARG A 148 -25.42 17.35 15.91
CA ARG A 148 -26.69 16.79 15.40
C ARG A 148 -26.84 15.35 15.86
N ARG A 149 -27.86 15.10 16.69
CA ARG A 149 -28.18 13.77 17.20
C ARG A 149 -28.77 12.89 16.08
N PRO A 150 -28.38 11.61 15.97
CA PRO A 150 -29.04 10.67 15.07
C PRO A 150 -30.56 10.64 15.34
N VAL A 151 -31.35 10.43 14.29
CA VAL A 151 -32.79 10.18 14.45
C VAL A 151 -32.97 8.71 14.83
N TYR A 152 -33.51 8.45 16.03
CA TYR A 152 -33.70 7.09 16.52
C TYR A 152 -34.62 6.28 15.60
N GLY A 153 -34.17 5.08 15.20
CA GLY A 153 -34.93 4.15 14.36
C GLY A 153 -34.85 4.41 12.85
N GLN A 154 -34.09 5.42 12.40
CA GLN A 154 -33.82 5.66 10.98
C GLN A 154 -32.38 5.28 10.64
N PRO A 155 -32.10 4.70 9.45
CA PRO A 155 -30.74 4.50 8.98
C PRO A 155 -29.97 5.81 8.97
N MET A 156 -28.69 5.78 9.35
CA MET A 156 -27.83 6.96 9.24
C MET A 156 -27.69 7.38 7.77
N GLU A 157 -27.99 8.64 7.49
CA GLU A 157 -27.79 9.27 6.18
C GLU A 157 -26.37 9.84 6.07
N VAL A 158 -25.76 9.68 4.89
CA VAL A 158 -24.48 10.33 4.57
C VAL A 158 -24.76 11.81 4.28
N PRO A 159 -24.05 12.75 4.94
CA PRO A 159 -24.23 14.17 4.67
C PRO A 159 -24.02 14.47 3.19
N GLN A 160 -24.97 15.21 2.61
CA GLN A 160 -24.82 15.70 1.24
C GLN A 160 -24.12 17.06 1.26
N PRO A 161 -23.06 17.26 0.46
CA PRO A 161 -22.40 18.54 0.41
C PRO A 161 -23.30 19.61 -0.21
N SER A 162 -23.05 20.87 0.15
CA SER A 162 -23.78 22.02 -0.41
C SER A 162 -23.52 22.25 -1.90
N SER A 163 -22.42 21.71 -2.43
CA SER A 163 -22.08 21.71 -3.85
C SER A 163 -21.47 20.36 -4.24
N PRO A 164 -21.84 19.76 -5.39
CA PRO A 164 -21.10 18.62 -5.96
C PRO A 164 -19.61 18.90 -6.14
N ASP A 165 -19.24 20.17 -6.30
CA ASP A 165 -17.86 20.62 -6.46
C ASP A 165 -17.01 20.47 -5.18
N SER A 166 -17.54 20.04 -4.05
CA SER A 166 -16.71 19.69 -2.88
C SER A 166 -16.37 18.20 -2.76
N ILE A 167 -16.91 17.35 -3.62
CA ILE A 167 -16.62 15.91 -3.65
C ILE A 167 -15.34 15.65 -4.45
N CYS A 168 -14.27 15.23 -3.76
CA CYS A 168 -13.01 14.92 -4.42
C CYS A 168 -12.81 13.43 -4.74
N VAL A 169 -13.28 12.51 -3.89
CA VAL A 169 -13.29 11.07 -4.22
C VAL A 169 -14.65 10.71 -4.81
N LEU A 170 -14.65 10.26 -6.06
CA LEU A 170 -15.84 9.83 -6.79
C LEU A 170 -16.29 8.42 -6.36
N PRO A 171 -17.55 8.01 -6.63
CA PRO A 171 -18.04 6.66 -6.30
C PRO A 171 -17.19 5.53 -6.91
N ASP A 172 -16.52 5.88 -7.99
CA ASP A 172 -15.66 5.07 -8.80
C ASP A 172 -14.22 5.06 -8.25
N GLY A 173 -13.96 5.64 -7.09
CA GLY A 173 -12.66 5.65 -6.42
C GLY A 173 -11.60 6.55 -7.06
N SER A 174 -11.88 7.19 -8.20
CA SER A 174 -10.98 8.18 -8.77
C SER A 174 -11.08 9.51 -8.03
N ALA A 175 -9.99 10.28 -8.10
CA ALA A 175 -10.01 11.68 -7.70
C ALA A 175 -10.61 12.51 -8.85
N ARG A 176 -11.54 13.39 -8.53
CA ARG A 176 -12.09 14.34 -9.50
C ARG A 176 -10.99 15.28 -10.02
N ASP A 177 -11.08 15.65 -11.28
CA ASP A 177 -10.24 16.68 -11.90
C ASP A 177 -10.15 17.95 -11.02
N GLY A 178 -8.91 18.42 -10.85
CA GLY A 178 -8.59 19.58 -10.02
C GLY A 178 -8.40 19.29 -8.52
N CYS A 179 -8.79 18.11 -8.01
CA CYS A 179 -8.45 17.71 -6.65
C CYS A 179 -7.02 17.20 -6.59
N LYS A 180 -6.20 17.76 -5.69
CA LYS A 180 -4.83 17.30 -5.50
C LYS A 180 -4.86 15.96 -4.76
N THR A 181 -4.17 14.97 -5.31
CA THR A 181 -3.93 13.67 -4.66
C THR A 181 -2.48 13.58 -4.21
N VAL A 182 -2.27 13.13 -2.98
CA VAL A 182 -0.92 12.95 -2.41
C VAL A 182 -0.74 11.50 -1.97
N ASN A 183 0.42 10.94 -2.32
CA ASN A 183 0.88 9.64 -1.86
C ASN A 183 2.06 9.84 -0.90
N GLY A 184 1.84 9.53 0.38
CA GLY A 184 2.83 9.68 1.43
C GLY A 184 4.12 8.87 1.23
N GLN A 185 4.13 7.88 0.33
CA GLN A 185 5.31 7.07 0.01
C GLN A 185 6.40 7.85 -0.73
N PHE A 186 6.09 9.03 -1.27
CA PHE A 186 7.04 9.83 -2.05
C PHE A 186 7.32 11.22 -1.45
N ILE A 187 6.98 11.41 -0.17
CA ILE A 187 7.25 12.65 0.55
C ILE A 187 8.52 12.50 1.38
N ALA A 188 9.43 13.47 1.26
CA ALA A 188 10.67 13.50 2.02
C ALA A 188 10.45 13.46 3.54
N PRO A 189 11.29 12.73 4.30
CA PRO A 189 11.16 12.59 5.75
C PRO A 189 11.46 13.90 6.49
N HIS A 190 10.83 14.07 7.66
CA HIS A 190 11.09 15.18 8.58
C HIS A 190 11.38 14.67 10.00
N PRO A 191 12.53 15.00 10.63
CA PRO A 191 13.65 15.74 10.05
C PRO A 191 14.29 14.98 8.87
N ALA A 192 15.08 15.70 8.07
CA ALA A 192 15.74 15.12 6.90
C ALA A 192 16.59 13.90 7.29
N SER A 193 16.41 12.81 6.55
CA SER A 193 17.13 11.54 6.73
C SER A 193 17.58 11.06 5.35
N PRO A 194 18.78 11.46 4.89
CA PRO A 194 19.28 11.05 3.59
C PRO A 194 19.64 9.55 3.58
N PRO A 195 19.54 8.86 2.44
CA PRO A 195 19.89 7.45 2.33
C PRO A 195 21.39 7.25 2.64
N PRO A 196 21.76 6.15 3.32
CA PRO A 196 23.16 5.84 3.57
C PRO A 196 23.86 5.44 2.26
N LYS A 197 25.19 5.47 2.28
CA LYS A 197 26.04 4.97 1.20
C LYS A 197 27.07 3.98 1.72
N ALA A 198 27.58 3.14 0.83
CA ALA A 198 28.65 2.18 1.16
C ALA A 198 29.83 2.88 1.85
N GLU A 199 30.31 2.33 2.97
CA GLU A 199 31.30 3.01 3.85
C GLU A 199 32.61 3.35 3.13
N LYS A 200 32.99 2.55 2.14
CA LYS A 200 34.23 2.70 1.37
C LYS A 200 34.06 3.45 0.05
N SER A 201 32.83 3.86 -0.30
CA SER A 201 32.56 4.56 -1.55
C SER A 201 32.38 6.06 -1.33
N GLY A 202 32.99 6.85 -2.21
CA GLY A 202 32.70 8.28 -2.31
C GLY A 202 31.33 8.55 -2.93
N ASN A 203 30.79 7.59 -3.69
CA ASN A 203 29.58 7.73 -4.49
C ASN A 203 28.31 7.55 -3.64
N GLU A 204 27.40 8.52 -3.70
CA GLU A 204 26.10 8.49 -3.00
C GLU A 204 25.19 7.36 -3.51
N ALA A 205 25.37 6.94 -4.76
CA ALA A 205 24.60 5.86 -5.36
C ALA A 205 25.10 4.45 -4.97
N ALA A 206 26.26 4.33 -4.31
CA ALA A 206 26.85 3.03 -4.00
C ALA A 206 26.26 2.37 -2.74
N ALA A 207 26.02 1.06 -2.82
CA ALA A 207 25.67 0.17 -1.71
C ALA A 207 26.74 -0.92 -1.54
N ASP A 208 26.87 -1.50 -0.35
CA ASP A 208 27.81 -2.60 -0.10
C ASP A 208 27.32 -3.92 -0.73
N TYR A 209 25.99 -4.09 -0.80
CA TYR A 209 25.34 -5.23 -1.44
C TYR A 209 24.14 -4.77 -2.25
N THR A 210 23.98 -5.36 -3.43
CA THR A 210 22.77 -5.21 -4.25
C THR A 210 22.18 -6.58 -4.51
N PHE A 211 20.88 -6.73 -4.24
CA PHE A 211 20.13 -7.95 -4.53
C PHE A 211 19.03 -7.65 -5.55
N HIS A 212 19.01 -8.44 -6.62
CA HIS A 212 17.96 -8.43 -7.62
C HIS A 212 16.91 -9.47 -7.25
N LEU A 213 15.68 -9.02 -7.05
CA LEU A 213 14.54 -9.81 -6.64
C LEU A 213 13.47 -9.73 -7.72
N ALA A 214 12.84 -10.86 -8.01
CA ALA A 214 11.67 -10.90 -8.87
C ALA A 214 10.44 -11.25 -8.03
N ALA A 215 9.35 -10.50 -8.24
CA ALA A 215 8.01 -10.82 -7.79
C ALA A 215 7.23 -11.37 -8.98
N GLY A 216 6.71 -12.59 -8.87
CA GLY A 216 6.08 -13.27 -9.99
C GLY A 216 5.25 -14.46 -9.53
N SER A 217 4.84 -15.29 -10.50
CA SER A 217 4.09 -16.51 -10.26
C SER A 217 4.62 -17.66 -11.07
N GLN A 218 4.45 -18.87 -10.57
CA GLN A 218 4.74 -20.12 -11.26
C GLN A 218 3.58 -21.09 -11.10
N GLU A 219 3.54 -22.14 -11.91
CA GLU A 219 2.62 -23.27 -11.68
C GLU A 219 2.95 -23.95 -10.35
N SER A 220 1.92 -24.31 -9.58
CA SER A 220 2.14 -25.11 -8.37
C SER A 220 2.59 -26.51 -8.74
N LEU A 221 3.51 -27.05 -7.94
CA LEU A 221 3.94 -28.44 -8.06
C LEU A 221 2.95 -29.42 -7.41
N THR A 222 2.03 -28.93 -6.58
CA THR A 222 1.08 -29.76 -5.82
C THR A 222 -0.38 -29.51 -6.15
N GLU A 223 -0.73 -28.34 -6.69
CA GLU A 223 -2.12 -27.98 -7.03
C GLU A 223 -2.24 -27.45 -8.47
N PRO A 224 -2.65 -28.29 -9.45
CA PRO A 224 -2.63 -27.95 -10.88
C PRO A 224 -3.45 -26.71 -11.30
N HIS A 225 -4.39 -26.27 -10.46
CA HIS A 225 -5.29 -25.17 -10.76
C HIS A 225 -4.96 -23.87 -10.01
N VAL A 226 -3.89 -23.86 -9.20
CA VAL A 226 -3.52 -22.70 -8.38
C VAL A 226 -2.09 -22.28 -8.69
N PRO A 227 -1.84 -21.01 -9.08
CA PRO A 227 -0.49 -20.50 -9.21
C PRO A 227 0.15 -20.30 -7.84
N GLU A 228 1.45 -20.54 -7.74
CA GLU A 228 2.25 -20.15 -6.57
C GLU A 228 2.95 -18.83 -6.86
N TYR A 229 2.74 -17.84 -6.00
CA TYR A 229 3.43 -16.57 -6.08
C TYR A 229 4.79 -16.66 -5.38
N PHE A 230 5.74 -15.85 -5.83
CA PHE A 230 7.04 -15.79 -5.20
C PHE A 230 7.53 -14.35 -5.10
N LEU A 231 8.44 -14.16 -4.15
CA LEU A 231 9.32 -13.01 -4.09
C LEU A 231 10.74 -13.60 -3.94
N ASN A 232 11.69 -13.19 -4.80
CA ASN A 232 13.01 -13.83 -4.98
C ASN A 232 12.99 -15.22 -5.65
N GLY A 233 12.16 -15.40 -6.68
CA GLY A 233 12.24 -16.52 -7.63
C GLY A 233 11.89 -17.91 -7.09
N LYS A 234 11.47 -18.05 -5.83
CA LYS A 234 10.88 -19.29 -5.30
C LYS A 234 9.73 -18.99 -4.33
N PRO A 235 8.61 -19.73 -4.43
CA PRO A 235 7.49 -19.65 -3.49
C PRO A 235 7.93 -19.92 -2.05
N TRP A 236 7.52 -19.06 -1.11
CA TRP A 236 7.60 -19.34 0.32
C TRP A 236 6.53 -20.34 0.76
N GLN A 237 6.93 -21.57 1.03
CA GLN A 237 6.01 -22.68 1.29
C GLN A 237 5.18 -22.50 2.58
N LEU A 238 3.86 -22.64 2.45
CA LEU A 238 2.87 -22.57 3.54
C LEU A 238 3.21 -23.45 4.76
N PHE A 239 3.72 -24.66 4.55
CA PHE A 239 4.04 -25.59 5.64
C PHE A 239 5.30 -25.22 6.44
N ARG A 240 6.02 -24.14 6.10
CA ARG A 240 7.16 -23.65 6.90
C ARG A 240 6.75 -23.17 8.29
N SER A 241 5.48 -22.87 8.53
CA SER A 241 4.95 -22.65 9.89
C SER A 241 5.15 -23.86 10.81
N SER A 242 5.27 -25.06 10.22
CA SER A 242 5.52 -26.33 10.91
C SER A 242 7.00 -26.72 10.95
N LEU A 243 7.89 -25.93 10.32
CA LEU A 243 9.34 -26.15 10.35
C LEU A 243 9.99 -25.29 11.45
N THR A 244 11.22 -25.64 11.82
CA THR A 244 12.03 -24.82 12.73
C THR A 244 12.16 -23.38 12.19
N PRO A 245 11.76 -22.35 12.96
CA PRO A 245 11.90 -20.96 12.53
C PRO A 245 13.34 -20.60 12.14
N LEU A 246 13.51 -19.79 11.09
CA LEU A 246 14.83 -19.43 10.54
C LEU A 246 15.77 -18.84 11.59
N LEU A 247 15.24 -18.08 12.54
CA LEU A 247 15.99 -17.52 13.67
C LEU A 247 16.80 -18.60 14.42
N PHE A 248 16.23 -19.80 14.58
CA PHE A 248 16.87 -20.91 15.29
C PHE A 248 17.71 -21.81 14.38
N GLN A 249 17.51 -21.77 13.07
CA GLN A 249 18.33 -22.53 12.12
C GLN A 249 19.75 -21.97 12.04
N VAL A 250 19.90 -20.64 12.10
CA VAL A 250 21.23 -19.98 12.07
C VAL A 250 22.01 -20.23 13.36
N ALA A 251 21.34 -20.33 14.51
CA ALA A 251 21.97 -20.65 15.80
C ALA A 251 22.49 -22.10 15.87
N ASN A 252 21.91 -23.01 15.09
CA ASN A 252 22.23 -24.44 15.07
C ASN A 252 23.16 -24.85 13.92
N LYS A 253 23.75 -23.92 13.15
CA LYS A 253 24.74 -24.27 12.10
C LYS A 253 26.04 -24.79 12.74
N SER A 254 26.06 -26.08 13.05
CA SER A 254 27.28 -26.89 13.07
C SER A 254 27.72 -27.11 11.62
N SER A 255 28.62 -26.28 11.09
CA SER A 255 29.60 -26.61 10.04
C SER A 255 29.16 -27.28 8.72
N SER A 256 27.88 -27.47 8.41
CA SER A 256 27.42 -27.90 7.09
C SER A 256 27.16 -26.66 6.24
N GLY A 257 28.05 -26.40 5.28
CA GLY A 257 28.06 -25.25 4.38
C GLY A 257 26.93 -25.20 3.34
N ASP A 258 25.76 -25.77 3.64
CA ASP A 258 24.59 -25.65 2.77
C ASP A 258 23.96 -24.28 2.98
N SER A 259 23.85 -23.54 1.86
CA SER A 259 23.11 -22.29 1.82
C SER A 259 21.61 -22.58 1.96
N LEU A 260 20.89 -21.73 2.70
CA LEU A 260 19.43 -21.85 2.83
C LEU A 260 18.72 -21.73 1.47
N GLY A 261 19.38 -21.11 0.49
CA GLY A 261 18.87 -20.94 -0.87
C GLY A 261 17.66 -20.02 -0.96
N LYS A 262 17.22 -19.74 -2.20
CA LYS A 262 16.02 -18.93 -2.46
C LYS A 262 14.79 -19.54 -1.78
N PRO A 263 13.89 -18.70 -1.23
CA PRO A 263 13.89 -17.24 -1.32
C PRO A 263 14.75 -16.53 -0.25
N VAL A 264 15.44 -17.24 0.64
CA VAL A 264 16.20 -16.67 1.77
C VAL A 264 17.46 -15.95 1.31
N ILE A 265 17.72 -14.77 1.88
CA ILE A 265 19.00 -14.06 1.75
C ILE A 265 19.72 -14.13 3.11
N GLU A 266 20.90 -14.74 3.17
CA GLU A 266 21.66 -14.93 4.41
C GLU A 266 23.04 -14.27 4.37
N GLY A 267 23.64 -14.07 5.54
CA GLY A 267 25.04 -13.66 5.66
C GLY A 267 25.33 -12.18 5.38
N ILE A 268 24.31 -11.32 5.38
CA ILE A 268 24.51 -9.87 5.22
C ILE A 268 25.21 -9.31 6.48
N PRO A 269 26.42 -8.73 6.38
CA PRO A 269 27.13 -8.22 7.53
C PRO A 269 26.43 -7.02 8.17
N MET A 270 26.49 -6.93 9.50
CA MET A 270 26.04 -5.76 10.25
C MET A 270 26.82 -4.51 9.82
N GLY A 271 26.12 -3.39 9.66
CA GLY A 271 26.69 -2.13 9.18
C GLY A 271 26.59 -1.93 7.66
N SER A 272 26.34 -3.00 6.89
CA SER A 272 26.28 -2.90 5.43
C SER A 272 25.07 -2.09 4.95
N VAL A 273 25.26 -1.32 3.88
CA VAL A 273 24.20 -0.68 3.10
C VAL A 273 23.76 -1.63 1.99
N VAL A 274 22.46 -1.88 1.90
CA VAL A 274 21.87 -2.87 1.00
C VAL A 274 20.86 -2.18 0.10
N ASP A 275 20.96 -2.44 -1.21
CA ASP A 275 19.93 -2.18 -2.19
C ASP A 275 19.16 -3.45 -2.52
N LEU A 276 17.83 -3.36 -2.47
CA LEU A 276 16.91 -4.33 -3.04
C LEU A 276 16.32 -3.72 -4.31
N ILE A 277 16.71 -4.24 -5.47
CA ILE A 277 16.06 -3.94 -6.74
C ILE A 277 15.02 -5.03 -6.96
N ILE A 278 13.75 -4.65 -6.93
CA ILE A 278 12.62 -5.58 -6.99
C ILE A 278 11.85 -5.32 -8.27
N GLU A 279 11.85 -6.30 -9.18
CA GLU A 279 11.09 -6.27 -10.44
C GLU A 279 9.78 -7.07 -10.30
N ASN A 280 8.72 -6.55 -10.90
CA ASN A 280 7.39 -7.15 -10.89
C ASN A 280 7.06 -7.73 -12.25
N GLU A 281 6.88 -9.04 -12.30
CA GLU A 281 6.47 -9.75 -13.51
C GLU A 281 4.94 -9.80 -13.66
N LEU A 282 4.20 -9.44 -12.60
CA LEU A 282 2.75 -9.42 -12.60
C LEU A 282 2.23 -8.08 -13.11
N ASN A 283 1.13 -8.14 -13.87
CA ASN A 283 0.37 -6.95 -14.27
C ASN A 283 -0.61 -6.51 -13.17
N ASP A 284 -0.10 -6.40 -11.94
CA ASP A 284 -0.82 -5.91 -10.77
C ASP A 284 0.14 -5.18 -9.83
N THR A 285 -0.37 -4.22 -9.05
CA THR A 285 0.43 -3.56 -8.02
C THR A 285 0.57 -4.46 -6.80
N ILE A 286 1.79 -4.70 -6.34
CA ILE A 286 2.06 -5.53 -5.17
C ILE A 286 2.47 -4.64 -3.99
N PRO A 287 1.62 -4.44 -2.97
CA PRO A 287 2.04 -3.76 -1.75
C PRO A 287 3.01 -4.66 -0.97
N LEU A 288 4.25 -4.24 -0.84
CA LEU A 288 5.30 -4.93 -0.11
C LEU A 288 5.47 -4.34 1.29
N TYR A 289 5.47 -5.19 2.31
CA TYR A 289 5.77 -4.83 3.69
C TYR A 289 7.11 -5.44 4.12
N LYS A 290 8.05 -4.57 4.49
CA LYS A 290 9.34 -4.93 5.09
C LYS A 290 9.25 -4.82 6.61
N HIS A 291 9.63 -5.90 7.29
CA HIS A 291 9.70 -5.95 8.74
C HIS A 291 10.91 -5.18 9.29
N ALA A 292 10.82 -4.88 10.60
CA ALA A 292 11.79 -4.11 11.36
C ALA A 292 11.90 -2.65 10.89
N GLU A 293 13.11 -2.17 10.63
CA GLU A 293 13.38 -0.77 10.30
C GLU A 293 12.86 -0.38 8.92
N ALA A 294 12.41 0.87 8.79
CA ALA A 294 12.04 1.47 7.52
C ALA A 294 13.24 1.48 6.54
N ALA A 295 12.93 1.45 5.25
CA ALA A 295 13.88 1.57 4.15
C ALA A 295 13.60 2.85 3.36
N TRP A 296 14.62 3.38 2.70
CA TRP A 296 14.48 4.49 1.75
C TRP A 296 13.95 3.95 0.43
N LEU A 297 12.80 4.46 -0.03
CA LEU A 297 12.28 4.17 -1.37
C LEU A 297 12.96 5.09 -2.37
N LEU A 298 14.03 4.59 -2.99
CA LEU A 298 14.83 5.38 -3.93
C LEU A 298 14.05 5.66 -5.21
N GLY A 299 13.21 4.73 -5.66
CA GLY A 299 12.40 4.93 -6.85
C GLY A 299 11.45 3.77 -7.09
N ALA A 300 10.42 4.03 -7.91
CA ALA A 300 9.52 3.02 -8.41
C ALA A 300 8.94 3.48 -9.75
N GLN A 301 8.85 2.58 -10.73
CA GLN A 301 8.27 2.86 -12.05
C GLN A 301 7.45 1.67 -12.56
N PRO A 302 6.23 1.89 -13.09
CA PRO A 302 5.45 0.87 -13.78
C PRO A 302 5.93 0.66 -15.22
N HIS A 303 5.66 -0.51 -15.78
CA HIS A 303 5.86 -0.81 -17.21
C HIS A 303 7.26 -0.51 -17.76
N GLN A 304 8.28 -0.64 -16.91
CA GLN A 304 9.69 -0.41 -17.23
C GLN A 304 10.52 -1.48 -16.50
N GLY A 305 11.54 -2.04 -17.14
CA GLY A 305 12.50 -2.94 -16.47
C GLY A 305 13.68 -2.18 -15.86
N PHE A 306 14.45 -2.84 -14.99
CA PHE A 306 15.68 -2.29 -14.38
C PHE A 306 16.93 -3.01 -14.96
N PRO A 307 17.49 -2.57 -16.09
CA PRO A 307 18.53 -3.32 -16.81
C PRO A 307 19.95 -3.19 -16.20
N PHE A 308 20.09 -2.53 -15.06
CA PHE A 308 21.39 -2.21 -14.45
C PHE A 308 21.70 -3.15 -13.30
N GLN A 309 22.99 -3.47 -13.09
CA GLN A 309 23.39 -4.35 -12.00
C GLN A 309 23.27 -3.68 -10.62
N SER A 310 23.34 -2.35 -10.56
CA SER A 310 23.25 -1.57 -9.32
C SER A 310 22.59 -0.21 -9.55
N VAL A 311 22.22 0.45 -8.44
CA VAL A 311 21.79 1.85 -8.44
C VAL A 311 22.92 2.76 -8.93
N GLU A 312 24.16 2.45 -8.58
CA GLU A 312 25.35 3.16 -9.04
C GLU A 312 25.49 3.12 -10.57
N ASP A 313 25.34 1.94 -11.18
CA ASP A 313 25.38 1.79 -12.64
C ASP A 313 24.22 2.52 -13.33
N ALA A 314 23.02 2.44 -12.75
CA ALA A 314 21.84 3.13 -13.28
C ALA A 314 22.04 4.65 -13.30
N VAL A 315 22.59 5.22 -12.22
CA VAL A 315 22.89 6.65 -12.12
C VAL A 315 24.02 7.06 -13.07
N ALA A 316 25.07 6.24 -13.19
CA ALA A 316 26.17 6.49 -14.12
C ALA A 316 25.70 6.52 -15.59
N ALA A 317 24.67 5.74 -15.94
CA ALA A 317 24.10 5.69 -17.28
C ALA A 317 23.26 6.93 -17.65
N GLN A 318 22.84 7.75 -16.67
CA GLN A 318 22.08 9.00 -16.89
C GLN A 318 20.79 8.85 -17.74
N GLY A 319 20.19 7.66 -17.71
CA GLY A 319 18.98 7.31 -18.46
C GLY A 319 17.67 7.60 -17.72
N GLU A 320 16.56 7.02 -18.21
CA GLU A 320 15.23 7.18 -17.59
C GLU A 320 15.15 6.59 -16.17
N VAL A 321 15.76 5.42 -15.94
CA VAL A 321 15.86 4.82 -14.61
C VAL A 321 16.59 5.77 -13.65
N SER A 322 17.69 6.39 -14.09
CA SER A 322 18.42 7.37 -13.28
C SER A 322 17.55 8.55 -12.86
N ARG A 323 16.67 9.05 -13.74
CA ARG A 323 15.77 10.19 -13.42
C ARG A 323 14.65 9.79 -12.46
N SER A 324 14.35 8.50 -12.37
CA SER A 324 13.32 7.95 -11.50
C SER A 324 13.85 7.59 -10.11
N LEU A 325 15.16 7.73 -9.89
CA LEU A 325 15.82 7.49 -8.61
C LEU A 325 16.05 8.82 -7.87
N ASN A 326 15.51 8.92 -6.66
CA ASN A 326 15.78 9.99 -5.69
C ASN A 326 16.83 9.51 -4.68
N LEU A 327 18.03 10.07 -4.77
CA LEU A 327 19.13 9.82 -3.82
C LEU A 327 19.30 10.95 -2.79
N HIS A 328 18.54 12.03 -2.90
CA HIS A 328 18.70 13.22 -2.07
C HIS A 328 17.83 13.14 -0.82
N ASP A 329 16.52 12.99 -1.02
CA ASP A 329 15.51 12.98 0.05
C ASP A 329 14.37 11.95 -0.16
N PRO A 330 14.68 10.70 -0.55
CA PRO A 330 13.67 9.66 -0.67
C PRO A 330 12.94 9.42 0.64
N SER A 331 11.66 9.11 0.54
CA SER A 331 10.81 8.78 1.69
C SER A 331 11.31 7.52 2.41
N LEU A 332 11.15 7.51 3.74
CA LEU A 332 11.28 6.31 4.55
C LEU A 332 9.93 5.57 4.58
N VAL A 333 9.97 4.27 4.29
CA VAL A 333 8.78 3.41 4.22
C VAL A 333 9.04 2.04 4.84
N THR A 334 8.05 1.49 5.54
CA THR A 334 8.00 0.05 5.84
C THR A 334 7.09 -0.69 4.87
N VAL A 335 6.09 0.00 4.31
CA VAL A 335 5.22 -0.50 3.25
C VAL A 335 5.37 0.38 2.02
N HIS A 336 5.54 -0.24 0.85
CA HIS A 336 5.49 0.46 -0.42
C HIS A 336 4.82 -0.35 -1.53
N ASP A 337 4.34 0.34 -2.56
CA ASP A 337 3.78 -0.29 -3.75
C ASP A 337 4.92 -0.67 -4.72
N LEU A 338 4.95 -1.94 -5.12
CA LEU A 338 5.71 -2.42 -6.26
C LEU A 338 4.81 -2.33 -7.50
N PRO A 339 5.08 -1.40 -8.46
CA PRO A 339 4.19 -1.14 -9.58
C PRO A 339 4.06 -2.31 -10.57
N PRO A 340 2.96 -2.40 -11.35
CA PRO A 340 2.73 -3.48 -12.30
C PRO A 340 3.76 -3.47 -13.44
N LEU A 341 4.25 -4.66 -13.82
CA LEU A 341 5.23 -4.84 -14.90
C LEU A 341 6.43 -3.89 -14.78
N GLY A 342 6.82 -3.57 -13.55
CA GLY A 342 7.68 -2.44 -13.21
C GLY A 342 8.75 -2.82 -12.20
N TRP A 343 9.31 -1.82 -11.52
CA TRP A 343 10.30 -2.03 -10.47
C TRP A 343 10.13 -1.06 -9.30
N SER A 344 10.72 -1.43 -8.16
CA SER A 344 10.98 -0.53 -7.03
C SER A 344 12.38 -0.78 -6.48
N VAL A 345 13.01 0.26 -5.92
CA VAL A 345 14.32 0.15 -5.27
C VAL A 345 14.21 0.60 -3.81
N LEU A 346 14.49 -0.32 -2.90
CA LEU A 346 14.64 -0.03 -1.47
C LEU A 346 16.11 -0.02 -1.08
N ARG A 347 16.54 0.98 -0.32
CA ARG A 347 17.83 1.01 0.36
C ARG A 347 17.66 0.93 1.87
N PHE A 348 18.50 0.17 2.57
CA PHE A 348 18.52 0.17 4.04
C PHE A 348 19.92 -0.15 4.59
N LYS A 349 20.15 0.17 5.87
CA LYS A 349 21.37 -0.21 6.60
C LYS A 349 21.07 -1.37 7.54
N VAL A 350 21.92 -2.39 7.57
CA VAL A 350 21.79 -3.51 8.51
C VAL A 350 22.22 -3.07 9.91
N THR A 351 21.26 -2.83 10.79
CA THR A 351 21.49 -2.32 12.15
C THR A 351 21.41 -3.38 13.25
N ALA A 352 20.84 -4.55 12.95
CA ALA A 352 20.65 -5.63 13.91
C ALA A 352 20.92 -7.00 13.29
N LYS A 353 21.35 -7.95 14.14
CA LYS A 353 21.40 -9.37 13.78
C LYS A 353 20.01 -9.97 13.99
N ALA A 354 19.25 -10.13 12.92
CA ALA A 354 17.88 -10.64 12.97
C ALA A 354 17.56 -11.44 11.70
N ALA A 355 16.57 -12.34 11.80
CA ALA A 355 15.84 -12.84 10.65
C ALA A 355 14.61 -11.94 10.46
N THR A 356 14.50 -11.26 9.31
CA THR A 356 13.45 -10.27 9.02
C THR A 356 12.91 -10.49 7.64
N MET A 357 11.61 -10.30 7.44
CA MET A 357 10.99 -10.60 6.15
C MET A 357 10.55 -9.35 5.39
N ILE A 358 10.50 -9.46 4.07
CA ILE A 358 9.74 -8.60 3.16
C ILE A 358 8.71 -9.47 2.43
N HIS A 359 7.46 -9.06 2.40
CA HIS A 359 6.41 -9.86 1.81
C HIS A 359 5.30 -9.01 1.19
N ALA A 360 4.56 -9.61 0.25
CA ALA A 360 3.32 -9.01 -0.21
C ALA A 360 2.30 -8.95 0.93
N VAL A 361 1.55 -7.85 1.00
CA VAL A 361 0.46 -7.66 1.95
C VAL A 361 -0.85 -8.23 1.43
N LYS A 362 -1.04 -8.19 0.10
CA LYS A 362 -2.21 -8.77 -0.57
C LYS A 362 -2.36 -10.23 -0.13
N LEU A 363 -3.52 -10.58 0.45
CA LEU A 363 -3.73 -11.89 1.06
C LEU A 363 -3.54 -12.99 0.03
N ARG A 364 -3.99 -12.78 -1.22
CA ARG A 364 -3.80 -13.73 -2.31
C ARG A 364 -2.32 -14.05 -2.59
N TYR A 365 -1.45 -13.05 -2.51
CA TYR A 365 -0.01 -13.24 -2.70
C TYR A 365 0.63 -13.80 -1.45
N PHE A 366 0.27 -13.30 -0.27
CA PHE A 366 0.84 -13.75 0.99
C PHE A 366 0.51 -15.21 1.31
N ALA A 367 -0.76 -15.60 1.18
CA ALA A 367 -1.25 -16.93 1.50
C ALA A 367 -0.77 -17.98 0.49
N VAL A 368 -0.50 -17.58 -0.75
CA VAL A 368 -0.04 -18.49 -1.80
C VAL A 368 1.43 -18.22 -2.18
N SER A 369 2.25 -17.86 -1.18
CA SER A 369 3.72 -17.97 -1.18
C SER A 369 4.58 -16.74 -1.57
N GLY A 370 4.02 -15.54 -1.64
CA GLY A 370 4.71 -14.28 -1.98
C GLY A 370 5.50 -13.64 -0.82
N GLN A 371 6.55 -14.31 -0.33
CA GLN A 371 7.36 -13.83 0.81
C GLN A 371 8.87 -14.07 0.60
N ILE A 372 9.72 -13.17 1.13
CA ILE A 372 11.17 -13.35 1.34
C ILE A 372 11.46 -13.15 2.83
N PRO A 373 12.14 -14.07 3.50
CA PRO A 373 12.67 -13.87 4.84
C PRO A 373 14.16 -13.52 4.92
#